data_AF-A0A9N9LFG3-F1
#
_entry.id   AF-A0A9N9LFG3-F1
#
_cell.length_a   1.000
_cell.length_b   1.000
_cell.length_c   1.000
_cell.angle_alpha   90.00
_cell.angle_beta   90.00
_cell.angle_gamma   90.00
#
_symmetry.space_group_name_H-M   'P 1'
#
loop_
_entity.id
_entity.type
_entity.pdbx_description
1 polymer ?
#
loop_
_entity_poly.entity_id
_entity_poly.type
_entity_poly.pdbx_seq_one_letter_code
_entity_poly.pdbx_strand_id
1 'polypeptide(L)'
;MATVQEIISQQKKIPLGGGPFKWVTILAPPWCKKFLSYLAGWLTVIAWQALVAGIAIISTSLFQSLLILNSLDYTQQRWHATLLFFAVLAFALFINTYLGRVLPQIESLMLFFHIMGFFSVLVPIVYLAPKKSWREVFTTFMDGGG
;
A
#
# COMPACT_ATOMS: atom_id res chain seq x y z
N MET A 1 -0.57 24.30 -25.94
CA MET A 1 -0.87 24.05 -24.52
C MET A 1 -2.33 23.60 -24.47
N ALA A 2 -2.61 22.31 -24.26
CA ALA A 2 -3.99 21.83 -24.26
C ALA A 2 -4.73 22.43 -23.06
N THR A 3 -5.90 23.02 -23.30
CA THR A 3 -6.66 23.70 -22.24
C THR A 3 -7.35 22.68 -21.34
N VAL A 4 -7.59 23.02 -20.07
CA VAL A 4 -8.21 22.14 -19.06
C VAL A 4 -9.54 21.53 -19.57
N GLN A 5 -10.31 22.30 -20.34
CA GLN A 5 -11.56 21.85 -20.96
C GLN A 5 -11.36 20.73 -21.99
N GLU A 6 -10.25 20.76 -22.72
CA GLU A 6 -9.91 19.75 -23.71
C GLU A 6 -9.57 18.42 -23.04
N ILE A 7 -8.82 18.47 -21.92
CA ILE A 7 -8.53 17.29 -21.08
C ILE A 7 -9.83 16.67 -20.56
N ILE A 8 -10.76 17.49 -20.04
CA ILE A 8 -12.07 17.01 -19.54
C ILE A 8 -12.90 16.41 -20.68
N SER A 9 -12.89 16.99 -21.87
CA SER A 9 -13.61 16.45 -23.04
C SER A 9 -13.07 15.08 -23.48
N GLN A 10 -11.75 14.87 -23.37
CA GLN A 10 -11.10 13.59 -23.66
C GLN A 10 -11.45 12.55 -22.59
N GLN A 11 -11.52 12.95 -21.31
CA GLN A 11 -11.98 12.08 -20.21
C GLN A 11 -13.41 11.56 -20.43
N LYS A 12 -14.28 12.36 -21.07
CA LYS A 12 -15.68 11.98 -21.32
C LYS A 12 -15.84 10.99 -22.49
N LYS A 13 -14.91 11.00 -23.46
CA LYS A 13 -14.89 10.08 -24.61
C LYS A 13 -14.13 8.79 -24.35
N ILE A 14 -13.31 8.77 -23.31
CA ILE A 14 -12.48 7.63 -22.93
C ILE A 14 -13.11 7.05 -21.66
N PRO A 15 -13.70 5.84 -21.67
CA PRO A 15 -14.18 5.24 -20.43
C PRO A 15 -12.99 5.19 -19.46
N LEU A 16 -13.18 5.75 -18.25
CA LEU A 16 -12.15 5.97 -17.22
C LEU A 16 -11.40 4.70 -16.76
N GLY A 17 -11.63 3.54 -17.37
CA GLY A 17 -11.02 2.25 -17.03
C GLY A 17 -9.62 2.01 -17.58
N GLY A 18 -8.86 3.03 -18.00
CA GLY A 18 -7.48 2.84 -18.44
C GLY A 18 -6.52 3.52 -17.47
N GLY A 19 -5.73 2.75 -16.74
CA GLY A 19 -4.87 3.20 -15.64
C GLY A 19 -3.79 4.26 -16.00
N PRO A 20 -2.81 4.49 -15.12
CA PRO A 20 -1.81 5.57 -15.22
C PRO A 20 -1.11 5.69 -16.58
N PHE A 21 -0.91 4.57 -17.27
CA PHE A 21 -0.31 4.49 -18.60
C PHE A 21 -1.10 5.20 -19.71
N LYS A 22 -2.43 5.35 -19.58
CA LYS A 22 -3.27 6.01 -20.59
C LYS A 22 -3.18 7.53 -20.49
N TRP A 23 -2.96 8.06 -19.29
CA TRP A 23 -2.63 9.48 -19.07
C TRP A 23 -1.30 9.86 -19.73
N VAL A 24 -0.32 8.96 -19.68
CA VAL A 24 0.95 9.13 -20.37
C VAL A 24 0.75 9.23 -21.88
N THR A 25 -0.16 8.46 -22.48
CA THR A 25 -0.46 8.57 -23.93
C THR A 25 -1.14 9.90 -24.31
N ILE A 26 -1.94 10.46 -23.40
CA ILE A 26 -2.62 11.75 -23.62
C ILE A 26 -1.62 12.92 -23.52
N LEU A 27 -0.72 12.86 -22.54
CA LEU A 27 0.24 13.93 -22.23
C LEU A 27 1.55 13.87 -23.04
N ALA A 28 1.91 12.71 -23.61
CA ALA A 28 3.18 12.55 -24.31
C ALA A 28 3.20 13.23 -25.70
N PRO A 29 4.37 13.70 -26.19
CA PRO A 29 4.54 14.19 -27.55
C PRO A 29 4.22 13.15 -28.65
N PRO A 30 3.64 13.54 -29.81
CA PRO A 30 3.16 12.60 -30.84
C PRO A 30 4.19 11.58 -31.33
N TRP A 31 5.47 11.97 -31.36
CA TRP A 31 6.58 11.16 -31.83
C TRP A 31 7.00 10.05 -30.86
N CYS A 32 6.69 10.15 -29.57
CA CYS A 32 7.05 9.16 -28.55
C CYS A 32 5.84 8.56 -27.80
N LYS A 33 4.61 8.97 -28.12
CA LYS A 33 3.38 8.49 -27.47
C LYS A 33 3.29 6.97 -27.32
N LYS A 34 3.63 6.20 -28.37
CA LYS A 34 3.56 4.74 -28.33
C LYS A 34 4.59 4.13 -27.37
N PHE A 35 5.85 4.56 -27.48
CA PHE A 35 6.94 4.06 -26.63
C PHE A 35 6.73 4.41 -25.16
N LEU A 36 6.43 5.68 -24.84
CA LEU A 36 6.17 6.13 -23.47
C LEU A 36 4.95 5.41 -22.86
N SER A 37 3.90 5.15 -23.64
CA SER A 37 2.73 4.42 -23.17
C SER A 37 3.04 2.96 -22.85
N TYR A 38 3.87 2.29 -23.66
CA TYR A 38 4.32 0.92 -23.38
C TYR A 38 5.21 0.86 -22.14
N LEU A 39 6.16 1.79 -22.01
CA LEU A 39 7.04 1.86 -20.84
C LEU A 39 6.24 2.11 -19.57
N ALA A 40 5.31 3.07 -19.58
CA ALA A 40 4.44 3.34 -18.44
C ALA A 40 3.55 2.14 -18.07
N GLY A 41 3.07 1.39 -19.06
CA GLY A 41 2.32 0.15 -18.84
C GLY A 41 3.15 -0.90 -18.11
N TRP A 42 4.35 -1.19 -18.61
CA TRP A 42 5.27 -2.14 -17.99
C TRP A 42 5.71 -1.73 -16.59
N LEU A 43 6.04 -0.45 -16.39
CA LEU A 43 6.37 0.09 -15.06
C LEU A 43 5.21 -0.09 -14.08
N THR A 44 3.97 0.13 -14.55
CA THR A 44 2.79 -0.08 -13.72
C THR A 44 2.64 -1.55 -13.31
N VAL A 45 2.83 -2.49 -14.25
CA VAL A 45 2.77 -3.94 -13.95
C VAL A 45 3.86 -4.33 -12.94
N ILE A 46 5.10 -3.88 -13.15
CA ILE A 46 6.21 -4.16 -12.23
C ILE A 46 5.92 -3.58 -10.84
N ALA A 47 5.41 -2.35 -10.77
CA ALA A 47 5.04 -1.71 -9.51
C ALA A 47 3.97 -2.52 -8.77
N TRP A 48 2.94 -3.01 -9.47
CA TRP A 48 1.93 -3.88 -8.88
C TRP A 48 2.50 -5.19 -8.35
N GLN A 49 3.38 -5.86 -9.11
CA GLN A 49 4.01 -7.11 -8.65
C GLN A 49 4.92 -6.86 -7.44
N ALA A 50 5.70 -5.77 -7.45
CA ALA A 50 6.54 -5.38 -6.32
C ALA A 50 5.72 -5.07 -5.06
N LEU A 51 4.57 -4.40 -5.22
CA LEU A 51 3.67 -4.08 -4.11
C LEU A 51 3.06 -5.35 -3.49
N VAL A 52 2.59 -6.29 -4.31
CA VAL A 52 2.07 -7.58 -3.82
C VAL A 52 3.16 -8.37 -3.10
N ALA A 53 4.36 -8.44 -3.67
CA ALA A 53 5.50 -9.11 -3.04
C ALA A 53 5.86 -8.48 -1.69
N GLY A 54 5.90 -7.14 -1.61
CA GLY A 54 6.18 -6.41 -0.37
C GLY A 54 5.18 -6.72 0.73
N ILE A 55 3.88 -6.68 0.43
CA ILE A 55 2.82 -6.99 1.40
C ILE A 55 2.90 -8.44 1.87
N ALA A 56 3.18 -9.38 0.96
CA ALA A 56 3.33 -10.79 1.29
C ALA A 56 4.55 -11.04 2.20
N ILE A 57 5.67 -10.36 2.00
CA ILE A 57 6.84 -10.43 2.89
C ILE A 57 6.50 -9.91 4.30
N ILE A 58 5.83 -8.76 4.38
CA ILE A 58 5.42 -8.18 5.68
C ILE A 58 4.49 -9.15 6.43
N SER A 59 3.48 -9.67 5.73
CA SER A 59 2.52 -10.62 6.30
C SER A 59 3.20 -11.89 6.80
N THR A 60 4.10 -12.46 5.99
CA THR A 60 4.91 -13.63 6.35
C THR A 60 5.73 -13.37 7.61
N SER A 61 6.38 -12.21 7.69
CA SER A 61 7.19 -11.81 8.84
C SER A 61 6.35 -11.67 10.11
N LEU A 62 5.13 -11.14 10.01
CA LEU A 62 4.19 -11.05 11.12
C LEU A 62 3.76 -12.44 11.61
N PHE A 63 3.38 -13.34 10.70
CA PHE A 63 3.06 -14.73 11.08
C PHE A 63 4.22 -15.42 11.78
N GLN A 64 5.44 -15.23 11.26
CA GLN A 64 6.62 -15.83 11.85
C GLN A 64 6.94 -15.25 13.24
N SER A 65 6.70 -13.95 13.43
CA SER A 65 6.83 -13.30 14.74
C SER A 65 5.85 -13.86 15.76
N LEU A 66 4.60 -14.14 15.33
CA LEU A 66 3.59 -14.77 16.19
C LEU A 66 3.96 -16.21 16.58
N LEU A 67 4.58 -16.97 15.66
CA LEU A 67 5.05 -18.32 15.93
C LEU A 67 6.16 -18.31 16.99
N ILE A 68 7.16 -17.45 16.84
CA ILE A 68 8.24 -17.28 17.82
C ILE A 68 7.69 -16.90 19.20
N LEU A 69 6.69 -16.02 19.25
CA LEU A 69 6.10 -15.58 20.52
C LEU A 69 5.32 -16.70 21.23
N ASN A 70 4.66 -17.59 20.49
CA ASN A 70 3.84 -18.66 21.07
C ASN A 70 4.60 -19.95 21.37
N SER A 71 5.75 -20.17 20.74
CA SER A 71 6.49 -21.42 20.88
C SER A 71 7.93 -21.17 21.31
N LEU A 72 8.23 -21.54 22.56
CA LEU A 72 9.54 -21.35 23.18
C LEU A 72 10.67 -22.15 22.50
N ASP A 73 10.33 -23.16 21.70
CA ASP A 73 11.27 -24.07 21.05
C ASP A 73 11.32 -23.91 19.51
N TYR A 74 10.66 -22.88 18.97
CA TYR A 74 10.63 -22.67 17.53
C TYR A 74 11.91 -21.99 17.04
N THR A 75 12.72 -22.76 16.32
CA THR A 75 13.89 -22.26 15.61
C THR A 75 13.51 -21.83 14.19
N GLN A 76 13.60 -20.54 13.93
CA GLN A 76 13.33 -19.96 12.63
C GLN A 76 14.32 -20.47 11.57
N GLN A 77 13.82 -21.22 10.58
CA GLN A 77 14.60 -21.64 9.41
C GLN A 77 14.16 -20.88 8.16
N ARG A 78 15.10 -20.66 7.23
CA ARG A 78 14.87 -19.87 5.99
C ARG A 78 13.74 -20.44 5.13
N TRP A 79 13.56 -21.76 5.13
CA TRP A 79 12.51 -22.40 4.34
C TRP A 79 11.10 -22.22 4.93
N HIS A 80 10.97 -22.04 6.26
CA HIS A 80 9.67 -21.72 6.87
C HIS A 80 9.12 -20.41 6.30
N ALA A 81 9.97 -19.37 6.21
CA ALA A 81 9.60 -18.09 5.64
C ALA A 81 9.14 -18.23 4.18
N THR A 82 9.86 -19.01 3.37
CA THR A 82 9.51 -19.24 1.96
C THR A 82 8.16 -19.96 1.81
N LEU A 83 7.89 -20.99 2.62
CA LEU A 83 6.61 -21.71 2.55
C LEU A 83 5.45 -20.84 3.01
N LEU A 84 5.63 -20.08 4.10
CA LEU A 84 4.62 -19.14 4.58
C LEU A 84 4.34 -18.04 3.55
N PHE A 85 5.39 -17.55 2.88
CA PHE A 85 5.25 -16.58 1.79
C PHE A 85 4.38 -17.12 0.63
N PHE A 86 4.67 -18.34 0.16
CA PHE A 86 3.84 -18.97 -0.88
C PHE A 86 2.42 -19.26 -0.40
N ALA A 87 2.24 -19.64 0.87
CA ALA A 87 0.91 -19.85 1.44
C ALA A 87 0.09 -18.56 1.48
N VAL A 88 0.69 -17.43 1.88
CA VAL A 88 0.05 -16.11 1.86
C VAL A 88 -0.33 -15.70 0.44
N LEU A 89 0.56 -15.91 -0.54
CA LEU A 89 0.26 -15.61 -1.94
C LEU A 89 -0.87 -16.48 -2.50
N ALA A 90 -0.84 -17.79 -2.24
CA ALA A 90 -1.89 -18.71 -2.68
C ALA A 90 -3.25 -18.35 -2.08
N PHE A 91 -3.27 -17.98 -0.79
CA PHE A 91 -4.47 -17.49 -0.12
C PHE A 91 -4.97 -16.18 -0.73
N ALA A 92 -4.10 -15.21 -0.96
CA ALA A 92 -4.46 -13.94 -1.59
C ALA A 92 -5.01 -14.16 -3.01
N LEU A 93 -4.40 -15.04 -3.80
CA LEU A 93 -4.86 -15.41 -5.14
C LEU A 93 -6.25 -16.05 -5.09
N PHE A 94 -6.49 -16.96 -4.14
CA PHE A 94 -7.79 -17.59 -3.94
C PHE A 94 -8.88 -16.55 -3.64
N ILE A 95 -8.64 -15.65 -2.67
CA ILE A 95 -9.59 -14.60 -2.31
C ILE A 95 -9.85 -13.65 -3.49
N ASN A 96 -8.81 -13.25 -4.21
CA ASN A 96 -8.95 -12.36 -5.37
C ASN A 96 -9.78 -13.01 -6.48
N THR A 97 -9.54 -14.30 -6.76
CA THR A 97 -10.19 -15.03 -7.85
C THR A 97 -11.65 -15.37 -7.52
N TYR A 98 -11.93 -15.89 -6.32
CA TYR A 98 -13.25 -16.42 -5.97
C TYR A 98 -14.12 -15.46 -5.17
N LEU A 99 -13.51 -14.60 -4.34
CA LEU A 99 -14.20 -13.67 -3.44
C LEU A 99 -14.14 -12.21 -3.91
N GLY A 100 -13.82 -11.96 -5.18
CA GLY A 100 -13.75 -10.62 -5.76
C GLY A 100 -15.03 -9.79 -5.56
N ARG A 101 -16.20 -10.42 -5.40
CA ARG A 101 -17.48 -9.74 -5.09
C ARG A 101 -17.61 -9.31 -3.62
N VAL A 102 -16.93 -10.00 -2.71
CA VAL A 102 -16.95 -9.73 -1.26
C VAL A 102 -15.82 -8.76 -0.87
N LEU A 103 -14.79 -8.63 -1.71
CA LEU A 103 -13.68 -7.70 -1.54
C LEU A 103 -14.10 -6.28 -1.12
N PRO A 104 -15.09 -5.64 -1.78
CA PRO A 104 -15.52 -4.29 -1.41
C PRO A 104 -16.09 -4.20 0.02
N GLN A 105 -16.74 -5.26 0.49
CA GLN A 105 -17.30 -5.31 1.85
C GLN A 105 -16.18 -5.49 2.89
N ILE A 106 -15.21 -6.36 2.61
CA ILE A 106 -14.04 -6.57 3.46
C ILE A 106 -13.19 -5.29 3.53
N GLU A 107 -13.01 -4.60 2.41
CA GLU A 107 -12.27 -3.34 2.35
C GLU A 107 -12.92 -2.26 3.23
N SER A 108 -14.25 -2.12 3.15
CA SER A 108 -14.99 -1.18 4.01
C SER A 108 -14.84 -1.52 5.50
N LEU A 109 -14.91 -2.81 5.85
CA LEU A 109 -14.73 -3.26 7.23
C LEU A 109 -13.30 -3.02 7.73
N MET A 110 -12.28 -3.30 6.90
CA MET A 110 -10.89 -3.06 7.24
C MET A 110 -10.61 -1.57 7.43
N LEU A 111 -11.16 -0.70 6.59
CA LEU A 111 -11.04 0.74 6.76
C LEU A 111 -11.64 1.19 8.09
N PHE A 112 -12.81 0.66 8.46
CA PHE A 112 -13.44 0.93 9.74
C PHE A 112 -12.53 0.54 10.92
N PHE A 113 -12.00 -0.69 10.93
CA PHE A 113 -11.07 -1.14 11.97
C PHE A 113 -9.77 -0.33 12.00
N HIS A 114 -9.27 0.08 10.84
CA HIS A 114 -8.04 0.88 10.75
C HIS A 114 -8.23 2.26 11.37
N ILE A 115 -9.36 2.92 11.10
CA ILE A 115 -9.72 4.21 11.70
C ILE A 115 -9.89 4.05 13.22
N MET A 116 -10.59 3.01 13.67
CA MET A 116 -10.73 2.75 15.10
C MET A 116 -9.38 2.52 15.77
N GLY A 117 -8.53 1.66 15.21
CA GLY A 117 -7.20 1.37 15.73
C GLY A 117 -6.31 2.61 15.81
N PHE A 118 -6.38 3.50 14.81
CA PHE A 118 -5.69 4.78 14.83
C PHE A 118 -6.09 5.61 16.06
N PHE A 119 -7.39 5.75 16.34
CA PHE A 119 -7.83 6.48 17.53
C PHE A 119 -7.53 5.74 18.83
N SER A 120 -7.62 4.41 18.85
CA SER A 120 -7.26 3.59 20.02
C SER A 120 -5.80 3.73 20.42
N VAL A 121 -4.89 4.00 19.48
CA VAL A 121 -3.48 4.28 19.78
C VAL A 121 -3.25 5.77 20.07
N LEU A 122 -3.89 6.66 19.31
CA LEU A 122 -3.73 8.12 19.46
C LEU A 122 -4.20 8.62 20.83
N VAL A 123 -5.37 8.16 21.31
CA VAL A 123 -5.97 8.66 22.56
C VAL A 123 -5.09 8.38 23.78
N PRO A 124 -4.59 7.14 24.02
CA PRO A 124 -3.66 6.89 25.11
C PRO A 124 -2.37 7.70 24.99
N ILE A 125 -1.80 7.83 23.78
CA ILE A 125 -0.59 8.62 23.59
C ILE A 125 -0.85 10.08 23.97
N VAL A 126 -1.91 10.71 23.47
CA VAL A 126 -2.21 12.12 23.77
C VAL A 126 -2.55 12.34 25.25
N TYR A 127 -3.21 11.37 25.89
CA TYR A 127 -3.63 11.50 27.28
C TYR A 127 -2.49 11.22 28.28
N LEU A 128 -1.69 10.19 28.01
CA LEU A 128 -0.59 9.75 28.89
C LEU A 128 0.74 10.44 28.57
N ALA A 129 0.88 11.09 27.41
CA ALA A 129 2.11 11.78 27.08
C ALA A 129 2.35 12.96 28.04
N PRO A 130 3.60 13.14 28.51
CA PRO A 130 3.97 14.29 29.30
C PRO A 130 3.78 15.57 28.48
N LYS A 131 2.91 16.46 28.95
CA LYS A 131 2.59 17.72 28.28
C LYS A 131 3.72 18.71 28.47
N LYS A 132 4.46 19.01 27.41
CA LYS A 132 5.47 20.08 27.40
C LYS A 132 4.82 21.44 27.14
N SER A 133 5.44 22.50 27.64
CA SER A 133 4.96 23.86 27.37
C SER A 133 5.10 24.20 25.89
N TRP A 134 4.18 25.01 25.34
CA TRP A 134 4.20 25.39 23.92
C TRP A 134 5.52 26.04 23.50
N ARG A 135 6.16 26.83 24.40
CA ARG A 135 7.48 27.40 24.15
C ARG A 135 8.50 26.30 23.96
N GLU A 136 8.59 25.35 24.90
CA GLU A 136 9.55 24.26 24.83
C GLU A 136 9.35 23.35 23.59
N VAL A 137 8.12 23.15 23.11
CA VAL A 137 7.85 22.39 21.88
C VAL A 137 8.37 23.11 20.63
N PHE A 138 8.24 24.43 20.55
CA PHE A 138 8.60 25.20 19.35
C PHE A 138 9.99 25.85 19.41
N THR A 139 10.58 26.01 20.60
CA THR A 139 11.88 26.66 20.77
C THR A 139 13.01 25.69 21.12
N THR A 140 12.70 24.48 21.58
CA THR A 140 13.73 23.52 22.00
C THR A 140 13.96 22.49 20.91
N PHE A 141 15.05 22.66 20.16
CA PHE A 141 15.56 21.61 19.26
C PHE A 141 16.26 20.53 20.10
N MET A 142 15.69 19.34 20.14
CA MET A 142 16.34 18.16 20.72
C MET A 142 17.07 17.41 19.60
N ASP A 143 18.38 17.65 19.48
CA ASP A 143 19.28 16.91 18.60
C ASP A 143 19.68 15.60 19.29
N GLY A 144 18.71 14.68 19.42
CA GLY A 144 18.88 13.38 20.08
C GLY A 144 19.42 12.28 19.17
N GLY A 145 19.93 12.64 17.99
CA GLY A 145 20.56 11.71 17.07
C GLY A 145 22.01 11.46 17.47
N GLY A 146 22.25 10.32 18.13
CA GLY A 146 23.52 9.62 17.96
C GLY A 146 23.55 8.92 16.61
#